data_AF-Q9SRZ2-F1
#
_entry.id   AF-Q9SRZ2-F1
#
_cell.length_a   1.000
_cell.length_b   1.000
_cell.length_c   1.000
_cell.angle_alpha   90.00
_cell.angle_beta   90.00
_cell.angle_gamma   90.00
#
_symmetry.space_group_name_H-M   'P 1'
#
loop_
_entity.id
_entity.type
_entity.pdbx_description
1 polymer ?
#
loop_
_entity_poly.entity_id
_entity_poly.type
_entity_poly.pdbx_seq_one_letter_code
_entity_poly.pdbx_strand_id
1 'polypeptide(L)'
;MDNQKSPKQPTSQDFTKSAFKLLANPHIEPTVEFIAALTKPPENPEDKDIKFFCFCVANYPGCFSLKLMRVYSSKEPRVPYEIREGAMRCLHVIFIIEEASLNLAVVHILSPILISCLEEQVVSDTSLKILSMLVNRVAFEIFTIQEETWYDLREFISSKAESEFVKVVSVFKSLSMPLDGEEFLIPLMENLLPAILKRLGDNEEDSSGQWGLAFVGGFCAAVHLLETTRVDLVENLANEMLKSVKRGMELGFLGKALRDVEIAVVEQLWWYCTTEFRFVLGLIQRVEAIVTEETTKNVLQRIKIVVKKKMLEYA
;
A
#
# COMPACT_ATOMS: atom_id res chain seq x y z
N MET A 1 3.58 58.36 8.14
CA MET A 1 4.47 57.19 8.02
C MET A 1 3.72 56.03 8.64
N ASP A 2 2.96 55.30 7.83
CA ASP A 2 2.26 54.11 8.30
C ASP A 2 3.30 53.03 8.58
N ASN A 3 3.48 52.74 9.88
CA ASN A 3 4.20 51.57 10.34
C ASN A 3 3.41 50.34 9.90
N GLN A 4 3.67 49.86 8.69
CA GLN A 4 3.36 48.49 8.30
C GLN A 4 4.13 47.58 9.27
N LYS A 5 3.47 47.22 10.38
CA LYS A 5 3.92 46.12 11.22
C LYS A 5 3.90 44.89 10.34
N SER A 6 5.09 44.42 9.94
CA SER A 6 5.25 43.13 9.30
C SER A 6 4.47 42.08 10.11
N PRO A 7 3.64 41.25 9.47
CA PRO A 7 2.81 40.29 10.18
C PRO A 7 3.72 39.41 11.03
N LYS A 8 3.46 39.38 12.35
CA LYS A 8 4.17 38.49 13.28
C LYS A 8 4.02 37.06 12.77
N GLN A 9 5.13 36.35 12.62
CA GLN A 9 5.10 34.93 12.28
C GLN A 9 4.32 34.16 13.35
N PRO A 10 3.49 33.17 12.98
CA PRO A 10 2.72 32.37 13.93
C PRO A 10 3.64 31.65 14.91
N THR A 11 3.27 31.65 16.18
CA THR A 11 3.97 30.85 17.20
C THR A 11 3.43 29.42 17.25
N SER A 12 4.17 28.49 17.87
CA SER A 12 3.68 27.12 18.13
C SER A 12 2.35 27.09 18.91
N GLN A 13 2.12 28.05 19.81
CA GLN A 13 0.84 28.20 20.52
C GLN A 13 -0.30 28.60 19.58
N ASP A 14 -0.04 29.45 18.58
CA ASP A 14 -1.04 29.85 17.59
C ASP A 14 -1.44 28.67 16.69
N PHE A 15 -0.47 27.84 16.30
CA PHE A 15 -0.76 26.61 15.58
C PHE A 15 -1.49 25.59 16.44
N THR A 16 -1.15 25.44 17.73
CA THR A 16 -1.90 24.56 18.64
C THR A 16 -3.38 24.92 18.71
N LYS A 17 -3.68 26.22 18.90
CA LYS A 17 -5.07 26.71 18.92
C LYS A 17 -5.78 26.50 17.58
N SER A 18 -5.07 26.69 16.46
CA SER A 18 -5.63 26.49 15.13
C SER A 18 -5.89 25.01 14.84
N ALA A 19 -4.96 24.12 15.24
CA ALA A 19 -5.11 22.67 15.13
C ALA A 19 -6.31 22.20 15.92
N PHE A 20 -6.47 22.64 17.16
CA PHE A 20 -7.66 22.33 17.95
C PHE A 20 -8.95 22.77 17.24
N LYS A 21 -9.00 24.02 16.73
CA LYS A 21 -10.16 24.52 15.99
C LYS A 21 -10.47 23.74 14.71
N LEU A 22 -9.48 23.22 14.01
CA LEU A 22 -9.67 22.43 12.79
C LEU A 22 -10.07 20.98 13.12
N LEU A 23 -9.27 20.33 13.97
CA LEU A 23 -9.35 18.89 14.23
C LEU A 23 -10.53 18.53 15.14
N ALA A 24 -10.91 19.40 16.08
CA ALA A 24 -12.05 19.17 16.96
C ALA A 24 -13.39 19.63 16.38
N ASN A 25 -13.41 20.34 15.24
CA ASN A 25 -14.64 20.82 14.64
C ASN A 25 -15.46 19.67 14.07
N PRO A 26 -16.75 19.46 14.38
CA PRO A 26 -17.51 18.35 13.83
C PRO A 26 -17.79 18.49 12.33
N HIS A 27 -17.82 19.72 11.80
CA HIS A 27 -18.14 20.01 10.40
C HIS A 27 -16.95 19.72 9.48
N ILE A 28 -17.24 19.35 8.23
CA ILE A 28 -16.21 19.00 7.23
C ILE A 28 -15.66 20.24 6.52
N GLU A 29 -16.47 21.30 6.42
CA GLU A 29 -16.16 22.54 5.70
C GLU A 29 -14.80 23.15 6.05
N PRO A 30 -14.40 23.32 7.33
CA PRO A 30 -13.10 23.90 7.64
C PRO A 30 -11.92 23.06 7.13
N THR A 31 -12.09 21.73 7.05
CA THR A 31 -11.07 20.83 6.51
C THR A 31 -11.03 20.93 4.98
N VAL A 32 -12.19 21.04 4.33
CA VAL A 32 -12.30 21.27 2.89
C VAL A 32 -11.63 22.58 2.50
N GLU A 33 -11.93 23.67 3.21
CA GLU A 33 -11.31 24.98 2.98
C GLU A 33 -9.79 24.94 3.18
N PHE A 34 -9.32 24.23 4.21
CA PHE A 34 -7.90 24.06 4.46
C PHE A 34 -7.19 23.28 3.34
N ILE A 35 -7.77 22.15 2.90
CA ILE A 35 -7.23 21.40 1.76
C ILE A 35 -7.23 22.26 0.49
N ALA A 36 -8.30 23.02 0.25
CA ALA A 36 -8.38 23.94 -0.88
C ALA A 36 -7.25 24.99 -0.83
N ALA A 37 -6.92 25.51 0.35
CA ALA A 37 -5.80 26.42 0.54
C ALA A 37 -4.45 25.75 0.19
N LEU A 38 -4.22 24.52 0.64
CA LEU A 38 -3.00 23.75 0.34
C LEU A 38 -2.81 23.43 -1.15
N THR A 39 -3.89 23.39 -1.93
CA THR A 39 -3.81 23.12 -3.38
C THR A 39 -3.46 24.34 -4.22
N LYS A 40 -3.50 25.55 -3.65
CA LYS A 40 -3.12 26.76 -4.36
C LYS A 40 -1.58 26.81 -4.49
N PRO A 41 -1.03 27.29 -5.62
CA PRO A 41 0.40 27.48 -5.74
C PRO A 41 0.89 28.36 -4.58
N PRO A 42 1.89 27.92 -3.80
CA PRO A 42 2.39 28.73 -2.71
C PRO A 42 3.01 30.00 -3.29
N GLU A 43 2.47 31.16 -2.94
CA GLU A 43 3.05 32.46 -3.33
C GLU A 43 4.42 32.68 -2.66
N ASN A 44 4.68 31.96 -1.56
CA ASN A 44 5.92 32.03 -0.78
C ASN A 44 6.22 30.67 -0.11
N PRO A 45 7.46 30.15 -0.08
CA PRO A 45 7.84 28.98 0.72
C PRO A 45 7.56 29.13 2.22
N GLU A 46 7.32 30.35 2.72
CA GLU A 46 6.82 30.61 4.07
C GLU A 46 5.30 30.47 4.21
N ASP A 47 4.62 29.80 3.29
CA ASP A 47 3.17 29.62 3.30
C ASP A 47 2.70 29.10 4.68
N LYS A 48 1.83 29.89 5.30
CA LYS A 48 1.29 29.62 6.63
C LYS A 48 0.53 28.30 6.66
N ASP A 49 -0.17 27.95 5.59
CA ASP A 49 -0.98 26.74 5.51
C ASP A 49 -0.09 25.50 5.40
N ILE A 50 1.02 25.58 4.66
CA ILE A 50 2.04 24.50 4.62
C ILE A 50 2.70 24.33 6.00
N LYS A 51 3.13 25.42 6.65
CA LYS A 51 3.69 25.35 8.01
C LYS A 51 2.70 24.76 9.00
N PHE A 52 1.42 25.11 8.88
CA PHE A 52 0.36 24.56 9.72
C PHE A 52 0.05 23.10 9.42
N PHE A 53 0.11 22.68 8.14
CA PHE A 53 0.02 21.29 7.73
C PHE A 53 1.13 20.46 8.40
N CYS A 54 2.40 20.86 8.21
CA CYS A 54 3.54 20.18 8.83
C CYS A 54 3.42 20.12 10.35
N PHE A 55 2.94 21.19 10.99
CA PHE A 55 2.65 21.20 12.42
C PHE A 55 1.60 20.14 12.81
N CYS A 56 0.50 20.02 12.06
CA CYS A 56 -0.54 19.02 12.33
C CYS A 56 -0.03 17.59 12.11
N VAL A 57 0.80 17.35 11.09
CA VAL A 57 1.39 16.02 10.85
C VAL A 57 2.33 15.63 11.99
N ALA A 58 3.20 16.54 12.44
CA ALA A 58 4.18 16.26 13.48
C ALA A 58 3.55 16.08 14.87
N ASN A 59 2.44 16.76 15.17
CA ASN A 59 1.88 16.80 16.54
C ASN A 59 0.56 16.04 16.70
N TYR A 60 -0.21 15.87 15.62
CA TYR A 60 -1.55 15.28 15.66
C TYR A 60 -1.86 14.37 14.46
N PRO A 61 -0.94 13.48 14.04
CA PRO A 61 -1.10 12.71 12.79
C PRO A 61 -2.37 11.83 12.79
N GLY A 62 -2.72 11.25 13.93
CA GLY A 62 -3.91 10.40 14.07
C GLY A 62 -5.23 11.18 13.89
N CYS A 63 -5.43 12.26 14.65
CA CYS A 63 -6.64 13.09 14.51
C CYS A 63 -6.73 13.72 13.12
N PHE A 64 -5.59 14.11 12.55
CA PHE A 64 -5.55 14.76 11.24
C PHE A 64 -5.82 13.77 10.10
N SER A 65 -5.27 12.56 10.15
CA SER A 65 -5.59 11.51 9.18
C SER A 65 -7.08 11.13 9.22
N LEU A 66 -7.70 11.05 10.39
CA LEU A 66 -9.15 10.85 10.51
C LEU A 66 -9.95 11.96 9.83
N LYS A 67 -9.50 13.22 9.94
CA LYS A 67 -10.13 14.35 9.26
C LYS A 67 -10.02 14.24 7.74
N LEU A 68 -8.84 13.92 7.25
CA LEU A 68 -8.59 13.77 5.82
C LEU A 68 -9.36 12.58 5.23
N MET A 69 -9.43 11.45 5.94
CA MET A 69 -10.20 10.28 5.52
C MET A 69 -11.70 10.57 5.46
N ARG A 70 -12.24 11.36 6.39
CA ARG A 70 -13.64 11.83 6.32
C ARG A 70 -13.89 12.71 5.11
N VAL A 71 -12.95 13.59 4.76
CA VAL A 71 -13.06 14.41 3.53
C VAL A 71 -13.03 13.52 2.30
N TYR A 72 -12.07 12.59 2.22
CA TYR A 72 -11.93 11.69 1.09
C TYR A 72 -13.17 10.81 0.87
N SER A 73 -13.69 10.19 1.94
CA SER A 73 -14.88 9.33 1.88
C SER A 73 -16.21 10.09 1.74
N SER A 74 -16.18 11.43 1.77
CA SER A 74 -17.40 12.23 1.73
C SER A 74 -18.05 12.22 0.34
N LYS A 75 -19.33 11.83 0.33
CA LYS A 75 -20.23 11.89 -0.83
C LYS A 75 -21.04 13.19 -0.88
N GLU A 76 -20.77 14.12 0.03
CA GLU A 76 -21.49 15.38 0.08
C GLU A 76 -21.17 16.24 -1.16
N PRO A 77 -22.18 16.84 -1.85
CA PRO A 77 -21.96 17.64 -3.06
C PRO A 77 -20.99 18.81 -2.88
N ARG A 78 -20.84 19.30 -1.65
CA ARG A 78 -19.94 20.39 -1.27
C ARG A 78 -18.48 19.97 -1.14
N VAL A 79 -18.15 18.69 -1.31
CA VAL A 79 -16.77 18.18 -1.36
C VAL A 79 -16.46 17.80 -2.80
N PRO A 80 -15.83 18.69 -3.59
CA PRO A 80 -15.43 18.39 -4.96
C PRO A 80 -14.43 17.25 -5.05
N TYR A 81 -14.33 16.63 -6.24
CA TYR A 81 -13.39 15.54 -6.51
C TYR A 81 -11.94 15.97 -6.25
N GLU A 82 -11.58 17.20 -6.64
CA GLU A 82 -10.23 17.76 -6.48
C GLU A 82 -9.83 17.87 -5.01
N ILE A 83 -10.80 18.16 -4.13
CA ILE A 83 -10.58 18.23 -2.68
C ILE A 83 -10.40 16.82 -2.10
N ARG A 84 -11.18 15.83 -2.56
CA ARG A 84 -10.97 14.43 -2.16
C ARG A 84 -9.56 13.95 -2.53
N GLU A 85 -9.15 14.18 -3.78
CA GLU A 85 -7.79 13.85 -4.24
C GLU A 85 -6.71 14.62 -3.45
N GLY A 86 -6.97 15.88 -3.09
CA GLY A 86 -6.11 16.66 -2.20
C GLY A 86 -5.99 16.04 -0.79
N ALA A 87 -7.08 15.56 -0.22
CA ALA A 87 -7.08 14.85 1.05
C ALA A 87 -6.24 13.57 0.97
N MET A 88 -6.37 12.83 -0.13
CA MET A 88 -5.60 11.60 -0.37
C MET A 88 -4.09 11.88 -0.49
N ARG A 89 -3.69 12.96 -1.16
CA ARG A 89 -2.28 13.39 -1.19
C ARG A 89 -1.76 13.79 0.19
N CYS A 90 -2.58 14.44 1.01
CA CYS A 90 -2.22 14.78 2.38
C CYS A 90 -2.00 13.50 3.23
N LEU A 91 -2.87 12.50 3.08
CA LEU A 91 -2.72 11.20 3.74
C LEU A 91 -1.44 10.48 3.30
N HIS A 92 -1.12 10.53 2.01
CA HIS A 92 0.15 10.01 1.48
C HIS A 92 1.35 10.65 2.20
N VAL A 93 1.37 11.97 2.38
CA VAL A 93 2.45 12.65 3.10
C VAL A 93 2.54 12.18 4.56
N ILE A 94 1.41 12.10 5.27
CA ILE A 94 1.39 11.71 6.70
C ILE A 94 1.97 10.30 6.91
N PHE A 95 1.53 9.33 6.12
CA PHE A 95 1.81 7.93 6.43
C PHE A 95 3.02 7.35 5.73
N ILE A 96 3.40 7.93 4.60
CA ILE A 96 4.47 7.39 3.75
C ILE A 96 5.71 8.26 3.80
N ILE A 97 5.56 9.59 3.78
CA ILE A 97 6.72 10.48 3.82
C ILE A 97 7.16 10.71 5.27
N GLU A 98 6.21 11.00 6.16
CA GLU A 98 6.49 11.28 7.56
C GLU A 98 6.43 10.03 8.45
N GLU A 99 6.05 8.87 7.88
CA GLU A 99 5.94 7.56 8.56
C GLU A 99 5.23 7.63 9.92
N ALA A 100 4.22 8.50 10.03
CA ALA A 100 3.61 8.80 11.31
C ALA A 100 3.01 7.55 11.96
N SER A 101 3.26 7.37 13.26
CA SER A 101 2.66 6.29 14.05
C SER A 101 1.19 6.57 14.33
N LEU A 102 0.39 5.50 14.32
CA LEU A 102 -1.01 5.54 14.70
C LEU A 102 -1.19 4.87 16.04
N ASN A 103 -2.01 5.46 16.89
CA ASN A 103 -2.44 4.76 18.09
C ASN A 103 -3.62 3.82 17.76
N LEU A 104 -3.82 2.84 18.63
CA LEU A 104 -4.88 1.82 18.54
C LEU A 104 -6.27 2.41 18.30
N ALA A 105 -6.63 3.48 19.00
CA ALA A 105 -7.95 4.11 18.87
C ALA A 105 -8.16 4.69 17.46
N VAL A 106 -7.11 5.26 16.86
CA VAL A 106 -7.17 5.79 15.49
C VAL A 106 -7.23 4.66 14.47
N VAL A 107 -6.46 3.58 14.66
CA VAL A 107 -6.49 2.38 13.82
C VAL A 107 -7.89 1.79 13.74
N HIS A 108 -8.57 1.62 14.88
CA HIS A 108 -9.95 1.11 14.93
C HIS A 108 -10.96 2.00 14.21
N ILE A 109 -10.77 3.32 14.20
CA ILE A 109 -11.67 4.23 13.49
C ILE A 109 -11.33 4.27 11.99
N LEU A 110 -10.06 4.24 11.63
CA LEU A 110 -9.61 4.29 10.23
C LEU A 110 -9.97 3.01 9.48
N SER A 111 -9.87 1.85 10.12
CA SER A 111 -10.06 0.55 9.50
C SER A 111 -11.39 0.42 8.74
N PRO A 112 -12.57 0.62 9.36
CA PRO A 112 -13.85 0.53 8.65
C PRO A 112 -14.01 1.60 7.57
N ILE A 113 -13.42 2.80 7.76
CA ILE A 113 -13.45 3.86 6.73
C ILE A 113 -12.62 3.44 5.50
N LEU A 114 -11.45 2.84 5.72
CA LEU A 114 -10.60 2.34 4.64
C LEU A 114 -11.29 1.22 3.86
N ILE A 115 -11.91 0.26 4.55
CA ILE A 115 -12.68 -0.81 3.90
C ILE A 115 -13.82 -0.21 3.06
N SER A 116 -14.60 0.72 3.62
CA SER A 116 -15.67 1.40 2.88
C SER A 116 -15.15 2.14 1.64
N CYS A 117 -13.97 2.77 1.71
CA CYS A 117 -13.35 3.41 0.55
C CYS A 117 -12.92 2.39 -0.53
N LEU A 118 -12.41 1.23 -0.13
CA LEU A 118 -12.02 0.17 -1.07
C LEU A 118 -13.23 -0.48 -1.75
N GLU A 119 -14.36 -0.59 -1.04
CA GLU A 119 -15.62 -1.10 -1.57
C GLU A 119 -16.27 -0.19 -2.63
N GLU A 120 -15.82 1.06 -2.77
CA GLU A 120 -16.32 1.94 -3.81
C GLU A 120 -15.94 1.41 -5.20
N GLN A 121 -16.92 1.33 -6.11
CA GLN A 121 -16.73 0.72 -7.43
C GLN A 121 -15.70 1.48 -8.29
N VAL A 122 -15.61 2.80 -8.15
CA VAL A 122 -14.76 3.65 -8.97
C VAL A 122 -13.72 4.32 -8.11
N VAL A 123 -12.51 3.77 -8.13
CA VAL A 123 -11.32 4.35 -7.51
C VAL A 123 -10.30 4.56 -8.63
N SER A 124 -9.76 5.77 -8.77
CA SER A 124 -8.69 6.03 -9.73
C SER A 124 -7.43 5.23 -9.38
N ASP A 125 -6.59 4.88 -10.35
CA ASP A 125 -5.36 4.12 -10.09
C ASP A 125 -4.46 4.81 -9.04
N THR A 126 -4.40 6.15 -9.09
CA THR A 126 -3.67 6.96 -8.11
C THR A 126 -4.27 6.84 -6.71
N SER A 127 -5.59 6.97 -6.59
CA SER A 127 -6.29 6.78 -5.32
C SER A 127 -6.12 5.35 -4.79
N LEU A 128 -6.23 4.34 -5.65
CA LEU A 128 -6.06 2.93 -5.27
C LEU A 128 -4.64 2.66 -4.76
N LYS A 129 -3.62 3.23 -5.41
CA LYS A 129 -2.24 3.13 -4.94
C LYS A 129 -2.09 3.70 -3.54
N ILE A 130 -2.60 4.92 -3.30
CA ILE A 130 -2.48 5.55 -1.99
C ILE A 130 -3.30 4.79 -0.94
N LEU A 131 -4.54 4.38 -1.25
CA LEU A 131 -5.34 3.52 -0.38
C LEU A 131 -4.62 2.21 -0.02
N SER A 132 -3.96 1.56 -0.97
CA SER A 132 -3.20 0.33 -0.72
C SER A 132 -2.02 0.56 0.23
N MET A 133 -1.38 1.73 0.15
CA MET A 133 -0.32 2.13 1.07
C MET A 133 -0.87 2.45 2.47
N LEU A 134 -2.05 3.08 2.55
CA LEU A 134 -2.75 3.30 3.83
C LEU A 134 -3.18 1.98 4.48
N VAL A 135 -3.69 1.04 3.69
CA VAL A 135 -4.02 -0.30 4.17
C VAL A 135 -2.77 -0.98 4.70
N ASN A 136 -1.64 -0.95 3.99
CA ASN A 136 -0.38 -1.47 4.49
C ASN A 136 -0.01 -0.85 5.85
N ARG A 137 -0.12 0.48 5.99
CA ARG A 137 0.22 1.14 7.25
C ARG A 137 -0.69 0.71 8.41
N VAL A 138 -1.99 0.66 8.18
CA VAL A 138 -2.96 0.23 9.20
C VAL A 138 -2.80 -1.27 9.51
N ALA A 139 -2.54 -2.10 8.50
CA ALA A 139 -2.28 -3.53 8.65
C ALA A 139 -1.01 -3.79 9.45
N PHE A 140 0.05 -2.99 9.24
CA PHE A 140 1.26 -3.06 10.06
C PHE A 140 0.95 -2.87 11.55
N GLU A 141 0.17 -1.83 11.88
CA GLU A 141 -0.23 -1.57 13.26
C GLU A 141 -1.09 -2.72 13.83
N ILE A 142 -2.02 -3.28 13.04
CA ILE A 142 -2.88 -4.38 13.49
C ILE A 142 -2.09 -5.70 13.66
N PHE A 143 -1.43 -6.18 12.62
CA PHE A 143 -0.77 -7.49 12.65
C PHE A 143 0.54 -7.48 13.45
N THR A 144 1.33 -6.40 13.37
CA THR A 144 2.69 -6.39 13.94
C THR A 144 2.75 -5.72 15.31
N ILE A 145 1.99 -4.65 15.54
CA ILE A 145 2.05 -3.90 16.82
C ILE A 145 1.01 -4.40 17.81
N GLN A 146 -0.20 -4.68 17.33
CA GLN A 146 -1.31 -5.13 18.16
C GLN A 146 -1.39 -6.66 18.24
N GLU A 147 -0.74 -7.37 17.32
CA GLU A 147 -0.82 -8.83 17.19
C GLU A 147 -2.27 -9.32 17.06
N GLU A 148 -3.09 -8.54 16.35
CA GLU A 148 -4.51 -8.82 16.06
C GLU A 148 -4.73 -9.20 14.59
N THR A 149 -5.88 -9.79 14.29
CA THR A 149 -6.28 -10.16 12.93
C THR A 149 -7.32 -9.22 12.35
N TRP A 150 -7.05 -8.68 11.15
CA TRP A 150 -7.96 -7.77 10.45
C TRP A 150 -9.00 -8.53 9.59
N TYR A 151 -10.04 -9.06 10.23
CA TYR A 151 -11.06 -9.87 9.54
C TYR A 151 -11.80 -9.13 8.41
N ASP A 152 -12.11 -7.85 8.57
CA ASP A 152 -12.81 -7.07 7.53
C ASP A 152 -11.97 -6.95 6.24
N LEU A 153 -10.65 -6.77 6.37
CA LEU A 153 -9.75 -6.73 5.22
C LEU A 153 -9.69 -8.09 4.51
N ARG A 154 -9.66 -9.17 5.28
CA ARG A 154 -9.72 -10.54 4.75
C ARG A 154 -11.01 -10.75 3.96
N GLU A 155 -12.17 -10.40 4.55
CA GLU A 155 -13.48 -10.54 3.91
C GLU A 155 -13.58 -9.71 2.63
N PHE A 156 -13.09 -8.46 2.65
CA PHE A 156 -13.03 -7.61 1.48
C PHE A 156 -12.23 -8.25 0.34
N ILE A 157 -11.00 -8.68 0.59
CA ILE A 157 -10.13 -9.27 -0.45
C ILE A 157 -10.74 -10.60 -0.94
N SER A 158 -11.18 -11.48 -0.04
CA SER A 158 -11.73 -12.79 -0.39
C SER A 158 -13.01 -12.68 -1.22
N SER A 159 -13.97 -11.85 -0.80
CA SER A 159 -15.27 -11.72 -1.48
C SER A 159 -15.17 -11.06 -2.86
N LYS A 160 -14.09 -10.32 -3.11
CA LYS A 160 -13.86 -9.56 -4.34
C LYS A 160 -12.75 -10.13 -5.22
N ALA A 161 -12.12 -11.24 -4.82
CA ALA A 161 -10.97 -11.87 -5.49
C ALA A 161 -11.18 -12.05 -7.00
N GLU A 162 -12.36 -12.53 -7.41
CA GLU A 162 -12.67 -12.78 -8.82
C GLU A 162 -13.23 -11.55 -9.54
N SER A 163 -14.15 -10.82 -8.91
CA SER A 163 -14.86 -9.71 -9.56
C SER A 163 -14.05 -8.42 -9.68
N GLU A 164 -13.12 -8.19 -8.75
CA GLU A 164 -12.31 -6.97 -8.67
C GLU A 164 -10.81 -7.32 -8.51
N PHE A 165 -10.36 -8.35 -9.24
CA PHE A 165 -9.01 -8.91 -9.17
C PHE A 165 -7.88 -7.87 -9.12
N VAL A 166 -7.95 -6.85 -9.98
CA VAL A 166 -6.91 -5.81 -10.03
C VAL A 166 -6.83 -5.04 -8.72
N LYS A 167 -7.98 -4.71 -8.13
CA LYS A 167 -8.07 -3.95 -6.89
C LYS A 167 -7.56 -4.77 -5.71
N VAL A 168 -8.10 -5.97 -5.53
CA VAL A 168 -7.80 -6.82 -4.37
C VAL A 168 -6.37 -7.32 -4.37
N VAL A 169 -5.79 -7.68 -5.53
CA VAL A 169 -4.37 -8.08 -5.58
C VAL A 169 -3.46 -6.88 -5.38
N SER A 170 -3.85 -5.68 -5.81
CA SER A 170 -3.09 -4.45 -5.51
C SER A 170 -3.03 -4.15 -4.01
N VAL A 171 -4.12 -4.39 -3.29
CA VAL A 171 -4.17 -4.28 -1.83
C VAL A 171 -3.39 -5.42 -1.18
N PHE A 172 -3.60 -6.67 -1.59
CA PHE A 172 -2.90 -7.81 -1.01
C PHE A 172 -1.38 -7.70 -1.17
N LYS A 173 -0.89 -7.37 -2.37
CA LYS A 173 0.55 -7.27 -2.61
C LYS A 173 1.20 -6.12 -1.86
N SER A 174 0.43 -5.10 -1.43
CA SER A 174 0.96 -4.03 -0.60
C SER A 174 1.17 -4.47 0.84
N LEU A 175 0.63 -5.60 1.30
CA LEU A 175 0.87 -6.13 2.65
C LEU A 175 2.30 -6.69 2.77
N SER A 176 3.19 -5.86 3.34
CA SER A 176 4.63 -6.10 3.37
C SER A 176 5.16 -6.57 4.73
N MET A 177 4.26 -6.92 5.65
CA MET A 177 4.54 -7.41 7.00
C MET A 177 4.16 -8.88 7.14
N PRO A 178 4.67 -9.60 8.15
CA PRO A 178 4.12 -10.91 8.52
C PRO A 178 2.62 -10.81 8.77
N LEU A 179 1.89 -11.81 8.28
CA LEU A 179 0.44 -11.91 8.44
C LEU A 179 0.12 -13.07 9.38
N ASP A 180 -1.04 -13.01 10.05
CA ASP A 180 -1.57 -14.18 10.77
C ASP A 180 -1.81 -15.31 9.76
N GLY A 181 -1.00 -16.36 9.84
CA GLY A 181 -1.06 -17.48 8.90
C GLY A 181 -2.40 -18.21 8.95
N GLU A 182 -2.90 -18.49 10.15
CA GLU A 182 -4.02 -19.41 10.36
C GLU A 182 -5.37 -18.69 10.28
N GLU A 183 -5.48 -17.52 10.91
CA GLU A 183 -6.75 -16.79 10.92
C GLU A 183 -6.88 -15.79 9.77
N PHE A 184 -5.78 -15.23 9.26
CA PHE A 184 -5.86 -14.29 8.14
C PHE A 184 -5.56 -14.95 6.80
N LEU A 185 -4.34 -15.48 6.63
CA LEU A 185 -3.81 -15.86 5.32
C LEU A 185 -4.46 -17.10 4.74
N ILE A 186 -4.60 -18.18 5.52
CA ILE A 186 -5.15 -19.44 5.00
C ILE A 186 -6.58 -19.27 4.47
N PRO A 187 -7.52 -18.66 5.21
CA PRO A 187 -8.87 -18.41 4.69
C PRO A 187 -8.87 -17.42 3.52
N LEU A 188 -7.94 -16.45 3.51
CA LEU A 188 -7.77 -15.54 2.38
C LEU A 188 -7.42 -16.29 1.08
N MET A 189 -6.49 -17.25 1.18
CA MET A 189 -6.00 -18.03 0.05
C MET A 189 -7.04 -18.96 -0.55
N GLU A 190 -8.11 -19.32 0.17
CA GLU A 190 -9.20 -20.14 -0.38
C GLU A 190 -9.87 -19.50 -1.61
N ASN A 191 -9.93 -18.17 -1.64
CA ASN A 191 -10.55 -17.42 -2.73
C ASN A 191 -9.53 -16.67 -3.60
N LEU A 192 -8.46 -16.14 -2.99
CA LEU A 192 -7.48 -15.34 -3.72
C LEU A 192 -6.56 -16.20 -4.60
N LEU A 193 -6.13 -17.36 -4.11
CA LEU A 193 -5.20 -18.22 -4.83
C LEU A 193 -5.81 -18.77 -6.14
N PRO A 194 -7.06 -19.28 -6.17
CA PRO A 194 -7.70 -19.67 -7.43
C PRO A 194 -7.77 -18.52 -8.45
N ALA A 195 -8.07 -17.30 -8.01
CA ALA A 195 -8.12 -16.13 -8.88
C ALA A 195 -6.73 -15.82 -9.47
N ILE A 196 -5.68 -15.86 -8.65
CA ILE A 196 -4.27 -15.70 -9.09
C ILE A 196 -3.91 -16.79 -10.10
N LEU A 197 -4.15 -18.07 -9.78
CA LEU A 197 -3.81 -19.20 -10.63
C LEU A 197 -4.52 -19.14 -11.98
N LYS A 198 -5.78 -18.71 -12.00
CA LYS A 198 -6.52 -18.49 -13.24
C LYS A 198 -5.81 -17.49 -14.15
N ARG A 199 -5.41 -16.32 -13.63
CA ARG A 199 -4.73 -15.27 -14.44
C ARG A 199 -3.30 -15.65 -14.82
N LEU A 200 -2.63 -16.46 -14.00
CA LEU A 200 -1.36 -17.07 -14.41
C LEU A 200 -1.59 -18.08 -15.54
N GLY A 201 -2.73 -18.77 -15.55
CA GLY A 201 -3.16 -19.76 -16.53
C GLY A 201 -3.69 -19.21 -17.85
N ASP A 202 -4.12 -17.96 -17.91
CA ASP A 202 -4.68 -17.35 -19.11
C ASP A 202 -3.61 -17.16 -20.21
N ASN A 203 -3.95 -17.54 -21.45
CA ASN A 203 -3.08 -17.39 -22.63
C ASN A 203 -3.47 -16.19 -23.49
N GLU A 204 -4.51 -15.44 -23.10
CA GLU A 204 -5.02 -14.32 -23.90
C GLU A 204 -4.15 -13.08 -23.68
N GLU A 205 -3.59 -12.52 -24.75
CA GLU A 205 -2.76 -11.30 -24.72
C GLU A 205 -3.48 -10.10 -24.07
N ASP A 206 -4.81 -10.04 -24.22
CA ASP A 206 -5.68 -9.02 -23.61
C ASP A 206 -5.68 -9.07 -22.07
N SER A 207 -5.18 -10.15 -21.46
CA SER A 207 -5.02 -10.30 -20.01
C SER A 207 -3.64 -9.87 -19.48
N SER A 208 -2.74 -9.38 -20.36
CA SER A 208 -1.32 -9.10 -20.04
C SER A 208 -1.10 -8.25 -18.78
N GLY A 209 -1.94 -7.23 -18.56
CA GLY A 209 -1.89 -6.40 -17.35
C GLY A 209 -2.26 -7.16 -16.07
N GLN A 210 -3.25 -8.05 -16.15
CA GLN A 210 -3.67 -8.88 -15.01
C GLN A 210 -2.68 -10.01 -14.74
N TRP A 211 -2.05 -10.57 -15.77
CA TRP A 211 -0.99 -11.57 -15.60
C TRP A 211 0.16 -11.04 -14.75
N GLY A 212 0.66 -9.84 -15.04
CA GLY A 212 1.77 -9.25 -14.30
C GLY A 212 1.41 -9.06 -12.82
N LEU A 213 0.17 -8.64 -12.55
CA LEU A 213 -0.34 -8.51 -11.20
C LEU A 213 -0.53 -9.88 -10.52
N ALA A 214 -1.01 -10.89 -11.24
CA ALA A 214 -1.12 -12.26 -10.75
C ALA A 214 0.25 -12.86 -10.41
N PHE A 215 1.28 -12.56 -11.21
CA PHE A 215 2.65 -13.00 -10.94
C PHE A 215 3.19 -12.42 -9.65
N VAL A 216 3.01 -11.12 -9.42
CA VAL A 216 3.43 -10.46 -8.18
C VAL A 216 2.58 -10.92 -6.99
N GLY A 217 1.26 -11.04 -7.17
CA GLY A 217 0.36 -11.57 -6.14
C GLY A 217 0.71 -13.02 -5.76
N GLY A 218 1.03 -13.85 -6.75
CA GLY A 218 1.50 -15.22 -6.55
C GLY A 218 2.84 -15.28 -5.83
N PHE A 219 3.77 -14.37 -6.15
CA PHE A 219 5.02 -14.22 -5.39
C PHE A 219 4.75 -13.90 -3.92
N CYS A 220 3.97 -12.85 -3.64
CA CYS A 220 3.67 -12.44 -2.25
C CYS A 220 2.92 -13.55 -1.49
N ALA A 221 1.97 -14.24 -2.14
CA ALA A 221 1.26 -15.36 -1.54
C ALA A 221 2.21 -16.52 -1.20
N ALA A 222 3.12 -16.87 -2.12
CA ALA A 222 4.09 -17.92 -1.88
C ALA A 222 4.99 -17.61 -0.68
N VAL A 223 5.50 -16.38 -0.59
CA VAL A 223 6.33 -15.92 0.55
C VAL A 223 5.55 -16.02 1.86
N HIS A 224 4.34 -15.45 1.93
CA HIS A 224 3.53 -15.48 3.15
C HIS A 224 3.11 -16.90 3.58
N LEU A 225 2.99 -17.84 2.65
CA LEU A 225 2.61 -19.22 2.93
C LEU A 225 3.74 -20.11 3.49
N LEU A 226 5.01 -19.69 3.40
CA LEU A 226 6.17 -20.53 3.75
C LEU A 226 6.18 -21.03 5.19
N GLU A 227 5.71 -20.21 6.13
CA GLU A 227 5.71 -20.51 7.56
C GLU A 227 4.29 -20.79 8.10
N THR A 228 3.42 -21.35 7.23
CA THR A 228 2.03 -21.71 7.60
C THR A 228 1.77 -23.20 7.47
N THR A 229 0.63 -23.67 8.00
CA THR A 229 0.19 -25.06 7.79
C THR A 229 -0.11 -25.40 6.32
N ARG A 230 -0.16 -24.41 5.42
CA ARG A 230 -0.41 -24.55 3.99
C ARG A 230 0.81 -24.32 3.09
N VAL A 231 2.00 -24.55 3.63
CA VAL A 231 3.27 -24.53 2.87
C VAL A 231 3.26 -25.51 1.67
N ASP A 232 2.41 -26.54 1.71
CA ASP A 232 2.20 -27.48 0.59
C ASP A 232 1.74 -26.80 -0.72
N LEU A 233 1.09 -25.63 -0.61
CA LEU A 233 0.64 -24.85 -1.76
C LEU A 233 1.77 -24.10 -2.47
N VAL A 234 2.88 -23.83 -1.79
CA VAL A 234 3.95 -22.94 -2.27
C VAL A 234 4.60 -23.48 -3.54
N GLU A 235 4.95 -24.77 -3.55
CA GLU A 235 5.63 -25.37 -4.71
C GLU A 235 4.70 -25.46 -5.92
N ASN A 236 3.41 -25.72 -5.72
CA ASN A 236 2.42 -25.69 -6.80
C ASN A 236 2.31 -24.29 -7.41
N LEU A 237 2.19 -23.25 -6.57
CA LEU A 237 2.13 -21.86 -7.01
C LEU A 237 3.41 -21.44 -7.74
N ALA A 238 4.59 -21.76 -7.19
CA ALA A 238 5.87 -21.48 -7.84
C ALA A 238 5.98 -22.17 -9.21
N ASN A 239 5.49 -23.41 -9.33
CA ASN A 239 5.49 -24.12 -10.61
C ASN A 239 4.54 -23.49 -11.63
N GLU A 240 3.35 -23.02 -11.22
CA GLU A 240 2.45 -22.31 -12.12
C GLU A 240 3.01 -20.96 -12.58
N MET A 241 3.68 -20.23 -11.68
CA MET A 241 4.44 -19.02 -12.05
C MET A 241 5.54 -19.33 -13.07
N LEU A 242 6.32 -20.40 -12.88
CA LEU A 242 7.37 -20.78 -13.83
C LEU A 242 6.80 -21.23 -15.18
N LYS A 243 5.68 -21.96 -15.18
CA LYS A 243 4.97 -22.34 -16.40
C LYS A 243 4.42 -21.13 -17.14
N SER A 244 3.92 -20.11 -16.42
CA SER A 244 3.41 -18.89 -17.03
C SER A 244 4.52 -18.09 -17.72
N VAL A 245 5.72 -18.01 -17.13
CA VAL A 245 6.90 -17.42 -17.79
C VAL A 245 7.32 -18.22 -19.03
N LYS A 246 7.35 -19.56 -18.94
CA LYS A 246 7.75 -20.44 -20.06
C LYS A 246 6.83 -20.35 -21.27
N ARG A 247 5.55 -20.06 -21.08
CA ARG A 247 4.58 -19.91 -22.19
C ARG A 247 4.90 -18.74 -23.11
N GLY A 248 5.75 -17.81 -22.67
CA GLY A 248 6.17 -16.67 -23.45
C GLY A 248 5.15 -15.54 -23.33
N MET A 249 5.36 -14.68 -22.36
CA MET A 249 4.71 -13.37 -22.31
C MET A 249 5.54 -12.36 -23.12
N GLU A 250 4.93 -11.29 -23.61
CA GLU A 250 5.71 -10.18 -24.17
C GLU A 250 6.75 -9.72 -23.14
N LEU A 251 8.00 -9.57 -23.59
CA LEU A 251 9.15 -9.29 -22.71
C LEU A 251 8.94 -8.04 -21.85
N GLY A 252 8.24 -7.03 -22.38
CA GLY A 252 7.90 -5.81 -21.64
C GLY A 252 7.06 -6.07 -20.38
N PHE A 253 6.08 -6.99 -20.46
CA PHE A 253 5.24 -7.36 -19.33
C PHE A 253 6.01 -8.16 -18.28
N LEU A 254 6.83 -9.13 -18.72
CA LEU A 254 7.68 -9.90 -17.82
C LEU A 254 8.67 -8.99 -17.08
N GLY A 255 9.34 -8.09 -17.80
CA GLY A 255 10.25 -7.12 -17.21
C GLY A 255 9.57 -6.21 -16.19
N LYS A 256 8.32 -5.78 -16.45
CA LYS A 256 7.53 -5.00 -15.48
C LYS A 256 7.17 -5.83 -14.24
N ALA A 257 6.63 -7.03 -14.42
CA ALA A 257 6.26 -7.90 -13.30
C ALA A 257 7.45 -8.21 -12.40
N LEU A 258 8.64 -8.43 -12.97
CA LEU A 258 9.85 -8.67 -12.20
C LEU A 258 10.38 -7.43 -11.46
N ARG A 259 10.18 -6.22 -12.01
CA ARG A 259 10.44 -4.98 -11.25
C ARG A 259 9.46 -4.82 -10.10
N ASP A 260 8.20 -5.20 -10.30
CA ASP A 260 7.20 -5.18 -9.23
C ASP A 260 7.53 -6.22 -8.14
N VAL A 261 8.09 -7.39 -8.50
CA VAL A 261 8.66 -8.37 -7.54
C VAL A 261 9.90 -7.79 -6.83
N GLU A 262 10.78 -7.08 -7.53
CA GLU A 262 11.94 -6.41 -6.91
C GLU A 262 11.50 -5.43 -5.81
N ILE A 263 10.46 -4.64 -6.07
CA ILE A 263 9.86 -3.74 -5.08
C ILE A 263 9.29 -4.52 -3.90
N ALA A 264 8.45 -5.54 -4.17
CA ALA A 264 7.84 -6.35 -3.11
C ALA A 264 8.90 -7.02 -2.22
N VAL A 265 9.98 -7.54 -2.80
CA VAL A 265 11.12 -8.08 -2.06
C VAL A 265 11.70 -7.00 -1.16
N VAL A 266 12.07 -5.83 -1.69
CA VAL A 266 12.65 -4.74 -0.89
C VAL A 266 11.76 -4.35 0.29
N GLU A 267 10.45 -4.27 0.08
CA GLU A 267 9.47 -3.91 1.10
C GLU A 267 9.28 -5.00 2.17
N GLN A 268 9.46 -6.29 1.83
CA GLN A 268 9.25 -7.43 2.73
C GLN A 268 10.54 -7.91 3.43
N LEU A 269 11.72 -7.52 2.95
CA LEU A 269 13.02 -8.05 3.42
C LEU A 269 13.29 -7.91 4.93
N TRP A 270 12.61 -6.99 5.62
CA TRP A 270 12.85 -6.73 7.04
C TRP A 270 12.37 -7.85 7.96
N TRP A 271 11.43 -8.69 7.51
CA TRP A 271 10.89 -9.80 8.29
C TRP A 271 11.26 -11.19 7.74
N TYR A 272 11.93 -11.25 6.58
CA TYR A 272 12.39 -12.51 6.01
C TYR A 272 13.33 -13.25 6.96
N CYS A 273 13.10 -14.55 7.08
CA CYS A 273 14.01 -15.49 7.71
C CYS A 273 14.70 -16.35 6.64
N THR A 274 15.42 -17.38 7.10
CA THR A 274 16.19 -18.27 6.22
C THR A 274 15.31 -18.92 5.14
N THR A 275 14.05 -19.23 5.46
CA THR A 275 13.11 -19.88 4.55
C THR A 275 12.75 -18.98 3.37
N GLU A 276 12.32 -17.73 3.64
CA GLU A 276 11.94 -16.76 2.60
C GLU A 276 13.15 -16.42 1.72
N PHE A 277 14.31 -16.19 2.33
CA PHE A 277 15.54 -15.92 1.58
C PHE A 277 15.88 -17.03 0.59
N ARG A 278 15.80 -18.30 1.02
CA ARG A 278 16.06 -19.47 0.17
C ARG A 278 15.02 -19.60 -0.93
N PHE A 279 13.74 -19.40 -0.60
CA PHE A 279 12.66 -19.43 -1.57
C PHE A 279 12.86 -18.38 -2.67
N VAL A 280 13.10 -17.12 -2.30
CA VAL A 280 13.29 -16.03 -3.27
C VAL A 280 14.49 -16.31 -4.17
N LEU A 281 15.65 -16.66 -3.61
CA LEU A 281 16.84 -16.99 -4.42
C LEU A 281 16.58 -18.19 -5.36
N GLY A 282 15.91 -19.23 -4.86
CA GLY A 282 15.59 -20.42 -5.64
C GLY A 282 14.58 -20.14 -6.76
N LEU A 283 13.54 -19.34 -6.51
CA LEU A 283 12.59 -18.93 -7.55
C LEU A 283 13.28 -18.07 -8.61
N ILE A 284 14.06 -17.06 -8.19
CA ILE A 284 14.77 -16.16 -9.11
C ILE A 284 15.75 -16.92 -10.00
N GLN A 285 16.48 -17.90 -9.44
CA GLN A 285 17.37 -18.75 -10.23
C GLN A 285 16.60 -19.60 -11.27
N ARG A 286 15.42 -20.13 -10.90
CA ARG A 286 14.56 -20.89 -11.82
C ARG A 286 14.01 -20.02 -12.94
N VAL A 287 13.63 -18.77 -12.66
CA VAL A 287 13.20 -17.79 -13.68
C VAL A 287 14.35 -17.40 -14.60
N GLU A 288 15.54 -17.14 -14.05
CA GLU A 288 16.73 -16.77 -14.81
C GLU A 288 17.15 -17.85 -15.82
N ALA A 289 16.91 -19.12 -15.51
CA ALA A 289 17.17 -20.24 -16.41
C ALA A 289 16.19 -20.30 -17.61
N ILE A 290 15.03 -19.65 -17.51
CA ILE A 290 14.02 -19.62 -18.57
C ILE A 290 14.24 -18.39 -19.46
N VAL A 291 14.57 -17.25 -18.86
CA VAL A 291 14.65 -15.98 -19.58
C VAL A 291 15.99 -15.83 -20.30
N THR A 292 15.93 -15.45 -21.58
CA THR A 292 17.13 -15.21 -22.41
C THR A 292 17.54 -13.74 -22.45
N GLU A 293 16.58 -12.83 -22.29
CA GLU A 293 16.76 -11.39 -22.48
C GLU A 293 17.55 -10.73 -21.35
N GLU A 294 18.55 -9.92 -21.72
CA GLU A 294 19.52 -9.36 -20.79
C GLU A 294 18.93 -8.33 -19.82
N THR A 295 17.97 -7.49 -20.27
CA THR A 295 17.39 -6.48 -19.39
C THR A 295 16.58 -7.13 -18.26
N THR A 296 15.86 -8.20 -18.57
CA THR A 296 15.16 -9.00 -17.58
C THR A 296 16.13 -9.72 -16.63
N LYS A 297 17.23 -10.30 -17.14
CA LYS A 297 18.28 -10.89 -16.28
C LYS A 297 18.89 -9.88 -15.33
N ASN A 298 19.10 -8.63 -15.76
CA ASN A 298 19.60 -7.57 -14.90
C ASN A 298 18.67 -7.29 -13.72
N VAL A 299 17.34 -7.34 -13.90
CA VAL A 299 16.38 -7.21 -12.78
C VAL A 299 16.56 -8.36 -11.78
N LEU A 300 16.61 -9.60 -12.27
CA LEU A 300 16.81 -10.80 -11.43
C LEU A 300 18.13 -10.75 -10.65
N GLN A 301 19.19 -10.24 -11.26
CA GLN A 301 20.49 -10.04 -10.60
C GLN A 301 20.42 -9.02 -9.47
N ARG A 302 19.73 -7.89 -9.67
CA ARG A 302 19.53 -6.91 -8.59
C ARG A 302 18.78 -7.51 -7.40
N ILE A 303 17.71 -8.27 -7.65
CA ILE A 303 16.97 -8.98 -6.59
C ILE A 303 17.92 -9.90 -5.80
N LYS A 304 18.72 -10.73 -6.48
CA LYS A 304 19.71 -11.61 -5.82
C LYS A 304 20.71 -10.84 -4.97
N ILE A 305 21.21 -9.70 -5.46
CA ILE A 305 22.18 -8.87 -4.74
C ILE A 305 21.56 -8.34 -3.45
N VAL A 306 20.36 -7.76 -3.52
CA VAL A 306 19.69 -7.20 -2.34
C VAL A 306 19.37 -8.30 -1.32
N VAL A 307 18.83 -9.44 -1.77
CA VAL A 307 18.54 -10.58 -0.89
C VAL A 307 19.80 -11.11 -0.22
N LYS A 308 20.87 -11.37 -0.97
CA LYS A 308 22.14 -11.87 -0.41
C LYS A 308 22.78 -10.89 0.56
N LYS A 309 22.73 -9.58 0.25
CA LYS A 309 23.22 -8.54 1.17
C LYS A 309 22.46 -8.62 2.50
N LYS A 310 21.12 -8.70 2.45
CA LYS A 310 20.30 -8.78 3.66
C LYS A 310 20.56 -10.06 4.45
N MET A 311 20.71 -11.21 3.78
CA MET A 311 21.07 -12.48 4.43
C MET A 311 22.38 -12.40 5.22
N LEU A 312 23.39 -11.68 4.69
CA LEU A 312 24.68 -11.51 5.36
C LEU A 312 24.60 -10.60 6.59
N GLU A 313 23.59 -9.74 6.71
CA GLU A 313 23.36 -8.93 7.92
C GLU A 313 22.86 -9.78 9.10
N TYR A 314 22.33 -10.99 8.84
CA TYR A 314 21.81 -11.93 9.84
C TYR A 314 22.76 -13.10 10.14
N ALA A 315 23.86 -13.25 9.40
CA ALA A 315 24.82 -14.35 9.55
C ALA A 315 25.94 -13.97 10.53
#